data_AF-A0A8C6CMM6-F1
#
_entry.id   AF-A0A8C6CMM6-F1
#
_cell.length_a   1.000
_cell.length_b   1.000
_cell.length_c   1.000
_cell.angle_alpha   90.00
_cell.angle_beta   90.00
_cell.angle_gamma   90.00
#
_symmetry.space_group_name_H-M   'P 1'
#
loop_
_entity.id
_entity.type
_entity.pdbx_description
1 polymer ?
#
loop_
_entity_poly.entity_id
_entity_poly.type
_entity_poly.pdbx_seq_one_letter_code
_entity_poly.pdbx_strand_id
1 'polypeptide(L)' 'MPTMKALKKLDSYLNSPLPDEIDACSTEEAAVSGRKFLDGNELTLADCNLLPKLHIIKVCPSSYLGC' A
#
# COMPACT_ATOMS: atom_id res chain seq x y z
N MET A 1 17.55 -1.25 1.90
CA MET A 1 16.42 -2.16 1.61
C MET A 1 15.33 -1.92 2.64
N PRO A 2 14.04 -1.81 2.28
CA PRO A 2 13.00 -1.60 3.27
C PRO A 2 12.90 -2.80 4.20
N THR A 3 12.73 -2.51 5.48
CA THR A 3 12.56 -3.55 6.50
C THR A 3 11.17 -4.18 6.38
N MET A 4 11.01 -5.40 6.86
CA MET A 4 9.70 -6.05 6.99
C MET A 4 8.67 -5.17 7.73
N LYS A 5 9.13 -4.30 8.63
CA LYS A 5 8.28 -3.32 9.33
C LYS A 5 7.73 -2.25 8.38
N ALA A 6 8.54 -1.75 7.45
CA ALA A 6 8.11 -0.76 6.47
C ALA A 6 7.08 -1.34 5.48
N LEU A 7 7.28 -2.57 5.03
CA LEU A 7 6.33 -3.27 4.16
C LEU A 7 5.00 -3.55 4.90
N LYS A 8 5.05 -3.99 6.15
CA LYS A 8 3.84 -4.15 6.98
C LYS A 8 3.08 -2.85 7.20
N LYS A 9 3.79 -1.73 7.40
CA LYS A 9 3.15 -0.41 7.55
C LYS A 9 2.44 0.01 6.25
N LEU A 10 3.06 -0.24 5.11
CA LEU A 10 2.45 0.04 3.81
C LEU A 10 1.23 -0.86 3.55
N ASP A 11 1.33 -2.14 3.86
CA ASP A 11 0.23 -3.10 3.74
C ASP A 11 -0.97 -2.68 4.62
N SER A 12 -0.71 -2.32 5.87
CA SER A 12 -1.75 -1.79 6.77
C SER A 12 -2.39 -0.51 6.24
N TYR A 13 -1.61 0.37 5.62
CA TYR A 13 -2.13 1.59 5.01
C TYR A 13 -3.06 1.26 3.83
N LEU A 14 -2.62 0.39 2.92
CA LEU A 14 -3.40 0.00 1.73
C LEU A 14 -4.70 -0.74 2.07
N ASN A 15 -4.72 -1.48 3.18
CA ASN A 15 -5.93 -2.18 3.63
C ASN A 15 -6.88 -1.30 4.46
N SER A 16 -6.40 -0.21 5.07
CA SER A 16 -7.27 0.70 5.82
C SER A 16 -8.08 1.60 4.87
N PRO A 17 -9.41 1.71 5.01
CA PRO A 17 -10.23 2.57 4.17
C PRO A 17 -9.87 4.05 4.36
N LEU A 18 -9.94 4.81 3.27
CA LEU A 18 -9.77 6.27 3.30
C LEU A 18 -11.02 6.93 3.89
N PRO A 19 -10.92 8.18 4.41
CA PRO A 19 -12.07 8.91 4.94
C PRO A 19 -13.24 8.99 3.95
N ASP A 20 -12.94 9.12 2.66
CA ASP A 20 -13.94 9.21 1.59
C ASP A 20 -14.64 7.85 1.32
N GLU A 21 -14.04 6.74 1.75
CA GLU A 21 -14.61 5.39 1.65
C GLU A 21 -15.42 5.00 2.90
N ILE A 22 -15.29 5.75 4.00
CA ILE A 22 -15.97 5.45 5.26
C ILE A 22 -17.32 6.17 5.26
N ASP A 23 -18.40 5.39 5.21
CA ASP A 23 -19.74 5.92 5.47
C ASP A 23 -19.91 6.18 6.97
N ALA A 24 -19.94 7.46 7.36
CA ALA A 24 -20.10 7.91 8.74
C ALA A 24 -21.44 7.46 9.37
N CYS A 25 -22.39 6.98 8.57
CA CYS A 25 -23.68 6.48 9.04
C CYS A 25 -23.76 4.94 9.10
N SER A 26 -22.74 4.21 8.60
CA SER A 26 -22.78 2.75 8.61
C SER A 26 -22.23 2.16 9.91
N THR A 27 -22.96 1.20 10.48
CA THR A 27 -22.57 0.46 11.70
C THR A 27 -21.71 -0.76 11.40
N GLU A 28 -21.34 -0.98 10.14
CA GLU A 28 -20.47 -2.10 9.74
C GLU A 28 -19.00 -1.82 10.10
N GLU A 29 -18.28 -2.85 10.51
CA GLU A 29 -16.83 -2.77 10.76
C GLU A 29 -16.14 -2.26 9.49
N ALA A 30 -15.20 -1.33 9.65
CA ALA A 30 -14.48 -0.68 8.56
C ALA A 30 -14.01 -1.70 7.52
N ALA A 31 -14.66 -1.69 6.35
CA ALA A 31 -14.37 -2.62 5.27
C ALA A 31 -12.93 -2.47 4.80
N VAL A 32 -12.34 -3.56 4.29
CA VAL A 32 -11.05 -3.50 3.60
C VAL A 32 -11.18 -2.51 2.44
N SER A 33 -10.24 -1.57 2.34
CA SER A 33 -10.27 -0.55 1.28
C SER A 33 -10.36 -1.18 -0.12
N GLY A 34 -11.20 -0.60 -0.97
CA GLY A 34 -11.39 -1.03 -2.37
C GLY A 34 -10.52 -0.27 -3.36
N ARG A 35 -9.70 0.67 -2.90
CA ARG A 35 -8.91 1.56 -3.76
C ARG A 35 -7.79 0.83 -4.51
N LYS A 36 -7.52 1.29 -5.73
CA LYS A 36 -6.50 0.69 -6.61
C LYS A 36 -5.07 1.19 -6.36
N PHE A 37 -4.94 2.42 -5.85
CA PHE A 37 -3.69 3.15 -5.67
C PHE A 37 -3.62 3.81 -4.29
N LEU A 38 -2.50 4.45 -3.96
CA LEU A 38 -2.23 4.93 -2.59
C LEU A 38 -3.33 5.82 -2.03
N ASP A 39 -3.82 6.75 -2.85
CA ASP A 39 -4.76 7.80 -2.45
C ASP A 39 -6.14 7.66 -3.12
N GLY A 40 -6.42 6.53 -3.78
CA GLY A 40 -7.72 6.29 -4.42
C GLY A 40 -7.65 5.41 -5.65
N ASN A 41 -8.54 5.64 -6.60
CA ASN A 41 -8.65 4.85 -7.84
C ASN A 41 -7.85 5.41 -9.02
N GLU A 42 -7.22 6.57 -8.84
CA GLU A 42 -6.39 7.23 -9.86
C GLU A 42 -4.91 7.24 -9.47
N LEU A 43 -4.02 7.24 -10.47
CA LEU A 43 -2.58 7.33 -10.25
C LEU A 43 -2.19 8.75 -9.86
N THR A 44 -1.40 8.86 -8.80
CA THR A 44 -0.86 10.12 -8.30
C THR A 44 0.66 10.14 -8.34
N LEU A 45 1.26 11.30 -8.06
CA LEU A 45 2.72 11.44 -7.91
C LEU A 45 3.28 10.55 -6.78
N ALA A 46 2.48 10.24 -5.76
CA ALA A 46 2.90 9.33 -4.69
C ALA A 46 3.15 7.92 -5.23
N ASP A 47 2.27 7.45 -6.12
CA ASP A 47 2.38 6.14 -6.77
C ASP A 47 3.61 6.08 -7.68
N CYS A 48 3.83 7.10 -8.50
CA CYS A 48 5.01 7.18 -9.37
C CYS A 48 6.33 7.12 -8.57
N ASN A 49 6.34 7.63 -7.34
CA ASN A 49 7.51 7.58 -6.47
C ASN A 49 7.71 6.25 -5.74
N LEU A 50 6.64 5.50 -5.49
CA LEU A 50 6.67 4.29 -4.68
C LEU A 50 6.66 3.01 -5.52
N LEU A 51 5.87 2.95 -6.60
CA LEU A 51 5.72 1.77 -7.45
C LEU A 51 7.05 1.28 -8.05
N PRO A 52 7.95 2.15 -8.56
CA PRO A 52 9.26 1.69 -9.04
C PRO A 52 10.11 1.07 -7.93
N LYS A 53 10.03 1.61 -6.70
CA LYS A 53 10.78 1.10 -5.53
C LYS A 53 10.25 -0.27 -5.11
N LEU A 54 8.92 -0.43 -5.07
CA LEU A 54 8.27 -1.70 -4.77
C LEU A 54 8.55 -2.76 -5.83
N HIS A 55 8.56 -2.38 -7.11
CA HIS A 55 8.89 -3.29 -8.21
C HIS A 55 10.31 -3.85 -8.06
N ILE A 56 11.30 -3.01 -7.74
CA ILE A 56 12.68 -3.45 -7.51
C ILE A 56 12.76 -4.47 -6.37
N ILE A 57 12.04 -4.26 -5.26
CA ILE A 57 12.02 -5.17 -4.12
C ILE A 57 11.34 -6.50 -4.46
N LYS A 58 10.28 -6.46 -5.27
CA LYS A 58 9.55 -7.65 -5.72
C LYS A 58 10.38 -8.51 -6.68
N VAL A 59 11.08 -7.88 -7.61
CA VAL A 59 11.86 -8.58 -8.66
C VAL A 59 13.24 -8.98 -8.17
N CYS A 60 13.83 -8.22 -7.23
CA CYS A 60 15.11 -8.54 -6.60
C CYS A 60 14.94 -8.62 -5.08
N PRO A 61 14.32 -9.71 -4.57
CA PRO A 61 14.41 -9.99 -3.15
C PRO A 61 15.88 -10.17 -2.80
N SER A 62 16.28 -9.58 -1.68
CA SER A 62 17.64 -9.48 -1.16
C SER A 62 18.43 -10.80 -1.10
N SER A 63 17.73 -11.94 -1.23
CA SER A 63 18.25 -13.30 -1.28
C SER A 63 18.89 -13.72 -2.61
N TYR A 64 18.74 -12.96 -3.71
CA TYR A 64 19.40 -13.28 -4.99
C TYR A 64 20.78 -12.62 -5.18
N LEU A 65 21.17 -11.69 -4.30
CA LEU A 65 22.54 -11.19 -4.17
C LEU A 65 23.15 -11.85 -2.94
N GLY A 66 23.68 -13.06 -3.12
CA GLY A 66 24.13 -13.95 -2.05
C GLY A 66 25.11 -13.32 -1.06
N CYS A 67 24.60 -13.00 0.13
CA CYS A 67 25.36 -12.95 1.36
C CYS A 67 24.59 -13.69 2.46
#